data_AF-A0A948HXJ2-F1
#
_entry.id   AF-A0A948HXJ2-F1
#
_cell.length_a   1.000
_cell.length_b   1.000
_cell.length_c   1.000
_cell.angle_alpha   90.00
_cell.angle_beta   90.00
_cell.angle_gamma   90.00
#
_symmetry.space_group_name_H-M   'P 1'
#
loop_
_entity.id
_entity.type
_entity.pdbx_description
1 polymer ?
#
loop_
_entity_poly.entity_id
_entity_poly.type
_entity_poly.pdbx_seq_one_letter_code
_entity_poly.pdbx_strand_id
1 'polypeptide(L)'
;MKKGCFLLSLTACLVFGATSVATEITAASDEAYFAVIKCVDHMFYDGGYDVGDEIREAIMNDALALFNQPKYEQSKVDSKNSGALDVDKYISVYSECISGNVSNKLIKIAKSHGMELMFEE
;
A
#
# COMPACT_ATOMS: atom_id res chain seq x y z
N MET A 1 18.06 -9.06 -69.61
CA MET A 1 17.33 -8.48 -68.47
C MET A 1 17.19 -9.56 -67.42
N LYS A 2 17.78 -9.37 -66.23
CA LYS A 2 18.00 -10.41 -65.21
C LYS A 2 16.73 -10.70 -64.40
N LYS A 3 16.49 -11.99 -64.18
CA LYS A 3 15.47 -12.59 -63.30
C LYS A 3 15.89 -12.46 -61.83
N GLY A 4 14.90 -12.46 -60.93
CA GLY A 4 15.01 -12.22 -59.48
C GLY A 4 15.55 -13.37 -58.63
N CYS A 5 15.00 -13.48 -57.41
CA CYS A 5 15.43 -14.23 -56.21
C CYS A 5 16.49 -13.47 -55.37
N PHE A 6 16.50 -13.45 -54.04
CA PHE A 6 15.76 -14.16 -53.00
C PHE A 6 16.03 -13.42 -51.65
N LEU A 7 15.02 -13.33 -50.78
CA LEU A 7 15.05 -13.56 -49.31
C LEU A 7 16.27 -13.15 -48.46
N LEU A 8 16.03 -12.39 -47.37
CA LEU A 8 16.03 -12.93 -45.98
C LEU A 8 15.99 -11.81 -44.92
N SER A 9 15.01 -11.94 -44.03
CA SER A 9 15.11 -11.76 -42.58
C SER A 9 15.80 -10.50 -42.02
N LEU A 10 14.99 -9.55 -41.56
CA LEU A 10 15.44 -8.61 -40.53
C LEU A 10 14.54 -8.75 -39.30
N THR A 11 15.00 -9.65 -38.43
CA THR A 11 14.81 -9.76 -36.99
C THR A 11 13.79 -8.82 -36.36
N ALA A 12 12.62 -9.37 -36.04
CA ALA A 12 11.69 -8.79 -35.07
C ALA A 12 12.38 -8.78 -33.69
N CYS A 13 12.83 -7.60 -33.26
CA CYS A 13 13.18 -7.37 -31.86
C CYS A 13 11.86 -7.32 -31.08
N LEU A 14 11.42 -8.47 -30.58
CA LEU A 14 10.44 -8.54 -29.50
C LEU A 14 11.10 -7.91 -28.28
N VAL A 15 10.94 -6.61 -28.12
CA VAL A 15 11.15 -5.93 -26.85
C VAL A 15 10.04 -6.45 -25.94
N PHE A 16 10.32 -7.54 -25.24
CA PHE A 16 9.62 -7.88 -24.02
C PHE A 16 9.93 -6.74 -23.04
N GLY A 17 9.12 -5.69 -23.10
CA GLY A 17 9.02 -4.75 -22.02
C GLY A 17 8.62 -5.58 -20.81
N ALA A 18 9.55 -5.75 -19.88
CA ALA A 18 9.19 -6.13 -18.54
C ALA A 18 8.15 -5.10 -18.10
N THR A 19 6.88 -5.51 -18.06
CA THR A 19 5.87 -4.78 -17.31
C THR A 19 6.27 -4.97 -15.86
N SER A 20 7.26 -4.19 -15.41
CA SER A 20 7.35 -3.83 -14.01
C SER A 20 5.98 -3.31 -13.67
N VAL A 21 5.19 -4.12 -12.96
CA VAL A 21 4.03 -3.64 -12.24
C VAL A 21 4.63 -2.71 -11.20
N ALA A 22 4.89 -1.47 -11.62
CA ALA A 22 5.13 -0.39 -10.73
C ALA A 22 3.82 -0.31 -9.95
N THR A 23 3.82 -0.84 -8.74
CA THR A 23 2.81 -0.51 -7.74
C THR A 23 2.79 1.00 -7.68
N GLU A 24 1.86 1.62 -8.40
CA GLU A 24 1.67 3.06 -8.39
C GLU A 24 1.39 3.42 -6.95
N ILE A 25 2.35 4.07 -6.29
CA ILE A 25 2.16 4.50 -4.90
C ILE A 25 0.95 5.44 -4.94
N THR A 26 -0.14 5.01 -4.31
CA THR A 26 -1.45 5.66 -4.45
C THR A 26 -1.33 7.12 -4.04
N ALA A 27 -1.75 8.04 -4.91
CA ALA A 27 -1.70 9.47 -4.60
C ALA A 27 -2.47 9.78 -3.30
N ALA A 28 -1.93 10.73 -2.51
CA ALA A 28 -2.53 11.18 -1.26
C ALA A 28 -4.03 11.47 -1.43
N SER A 29 -4.86 10.81 -0.63
CA SER A 29 -6.32 10.99 -0.65
C SER A 29 -6.92 10.56 0.68
N ASP A 30 -8.12 11.08 0.96
CA ASP A 30 -8.81 10.70 2.18
C ASP A 30 -9.25 9.24 2.15
N GLU A 31 -9.46 8.60 1.00
CA GLU A 31 -9.75 7.16 0.97
C GLU A 31 -8.52 6.35 1.35
N ALA A 32 -7.37 6.68 0.74
CA ALA A 32 -6.11 6.00 1.00
C ALA A 32 -5.64 6.18 2.45
N TYR A 33 -5.69 7.42 2.96
CA TYR A 33 -5.33 7.72 4.35
C TYR A 33 -6.11 6.87 5.35
N PHE A 34 -7.43 6.75 5.17
CA PHE A 34 -8.26 6.00 6.10
C PHE A 34 -8.17 4.48 5.90
N ALA A 35 -7.96 4.03 4.67
CA ALA A 35 -7.69 2.62 4.38
C ALA A 35 -6.43 2.12 5.09
N VAL A 36 -5.34 2.91 5.04
CA VAL A 36 -4.09 2.59 5.74
C VAL A 36 -4.31 2.53 7.25
N ILE A 37 -5.02 3.51 7.82
CA ILE A 37 -5.32 3.52 9.27
C ILE A 37 -6.09 2.28 9.69
N LYS A 38 -7.15 1.94 8.95
CA LYS A 38 -7.95 0.75 9.26
C LYS A 38 -7.20 -0.55 9.07
N CYS A 39 -6.31 -0.62 8.08
CA CYS A 39 -5.44 -1.77 7.88
C CYS A 39 -4.46 -1.96 9.06
N VAL A 40 -3.77 -0.90 9.50
CA VAL A 40 -2.85 -0.97 10.64
C VAL A 40 -3.59 -1.35 11.92
N ASP A 41 -4.73 -0.72 12.18
CA ASP A 41 -5.58 -1.07 13.34
C ASP A 41 -6.01 -2.53 13.28
N HIS A 42 -6.46 -3.03 12.12
CA HIS A 42 -6.83 -4.44 11.94
C HIS A 42 -5.66 -5.39 12.17
N MET A 43 -4.47 -5.05 11.68
CA MET A 43 -3.30 -5.94 11.77
C MET A 43 -2.75 -6.05 13.19
N PHE A 44 -2.81 -4.97 13.98
CA PHE A 44 -2.03 -4.86 15.22
C PHE A 44 -2.84 -4.46 16.45
N TYR A 45 -4.03 -3.89 16.26
CA TYR A 45 -4.85 -3.31 17.33
C TYR A 45 -6.32 -3.77 17.25
N ASP A 46 -6.58 -4.96 16.72
CA ASP A 46 -7.94 -5.54 16.62
C ASP A 46 -8.58 -5.71 18.02
N GLY A 47 -7.75 -5.85 19.07
CA GLY A 47 -8.18 -5.85 20.48
C GLY A 47 -8.48 -4.46 21.07
N GLY A 48 -8.32 -3.39 20.30
CA GLY A 48 -8.43 -2.01 20.74
C GLY A 48 -7.08 -1.37 21.09
N TYR A 49 -7.10 -0.06 21.30
CA TYR A 49 -5.98 0.78 21.68
C TYR A 49 -6.48 1.98 22.48
N ASP A 50 -5.59 2.57 23.29
CA ASP A 50 -5.84 3.85 23.94
C ASP A 50 -5.53 5.00 22.97
N VAL A 51 -6.41 6.01 22.92
CA VAL A 51 -6.16 7.22 22.11
C VAL A 51 -4.92 7.93 22.67
N GLY A 52 -3.96 8.24 21.79
CA GLY A 52 -2.67 8.78 22.17
C GLY A 52 -1.62 7.71 22.52
N ASP A 53 -1.86 6.43 22.23
CA ASP A 53 -0.82 5.40 22.26
C ASP A 53 0.33 5.78 21.29
N GLU A 54 1.46 6.16 21.87
CA GLU A 54 2.63 6.67 21.14
C GLU A 54 3.23 5.62 20.18
N ILE A 55 3.17 4.34 20.55
CA ILE A 55 3.66 3.24 19.69
C ILE A 55 2.74 3.11 18.49
N ARG A 56 1.42 3.12 18.72
CA ARG A 56 0.43 3.08 17.65
C ARG A 56 0.61 4.24 16.69
N GLU A 57 0.71 5.47 17.20
CA GLU A 57 0.86 6.64 16.35
C GLU A 57 2.17 6.62 15.56
N ALA A 58 3.26 6.12 16.13
CA ALA A 58 4.54 5.96 15.42
C ALA A 58 4.41 4.95 14.26
N ILE A 59 3.82 3.78 14.51
CA ILE A 59 3.55 2.77 13.46
C ILE A 59 2.64 3.34 12.38
N MET A 60 1.59 4.07 12.79
CA MET A 60 0.65 4.70 11.88
C MET A 60 1.31 5.71 10.97
N ASN A 61 2.19 6.56 11.53
CA ASN A 61 2.95 7.55 10.76
C ASN A 61 3.88 6.89 9.73
N ASP A 62 4.58 5.83 10.10
CA ASP A 62 5.46 5.10 9.19
C ASP A 62 4.67 4.35 8.10
N ALA A 63 3.53 3.77 8.46
CA ALA A 63 2.63 3.16 7.50
C ALA A 63 2.06 4.19 6.51
N LEU A 64 1.59 5.35 7.00
CA LEU A 64 1.10 6.43 6.14
C LEU A 64 2.19 6.95 5.20
N ALA A 65 3.43 7.05 5.66
CA ALA A 65 4.57 7.43 4.83
C ALA A 65 4.84 6.42 3.70
N LEU A 66 4.69 5.11 3.97
CA LEU A 66 4.82 4.06 2.95
C LEU A 66 3.82 4.23 1.79
N PHE A 67 2.66 4.81 2.07
CA PHE A 67 1.58 5.09 1.11
C PHE A 67 1.54 6.56 0.64
N ASN A 68 2.62 7.33 0.85
CA ASN A 68 2.69 8.76 0.51
C ASN A 68 1.52 9.59 1.08
N GLN A 69 1.03 9.24 2.27
CA GLN A 69 -0.03 9.94 2.97
C GLN A 69 0.54 10.96 3.97
N PRO A 70 -0.23 12.00 4.34
CA PRO A 70 0.15 12.88 5.45
C PRO A 70 0.26 12.10 6.76
N LYS A 71 0.95 12.71 7.74
CA LYS A 71 1.08 12.16 9.09
C LYS A 71 -0.28 11.91 9.75
N TYR A 72 -0.28 10.99 10.70
CA TYR A 72 -1.46 10.67 11.49
C TYR A 72 -1.94 11.88 12.29
N GLU A 73 -3.23 12.16 12.18
CA GLU A 73 -3.96 13.16 12.94
C GLU A 73 -5.29 12.56 13.42
N GLN A 74 -5.43 12.40 14.75
CA GLN A 74 -6.63 11.85 15.38
C GLN A 74 -7.88 12.68 15.03
N SER A 75 -7.78 14.01 15.03
CA SER A 75 -8.89 14.91 14.69
C SER A 75 -9.45 14.66 13.29
N LYS A 76 -8.58 14.35 12.32
CA LYS A 76 -8.98 13.97 10.96
C LYS A 76 -9.75 12.66 10.99
N VAL A 77 -9.28 11.68 11.77
CA VAL A 77 -9.97 10.38 11.93
C VAL A 77 -11.36 10.57 12.53
N ASP A 78 -11.46 11.33 13.61
CA ASP A 78 -12.70 11.58 14.35
C ASP A 78 -13.74 12.33 13.48
N SER A 79 -13.26 13.26 12.65
CA SER A 79 -14.09 14.06 11.77
C SER A 79 -14.80 13.26 10.66
N LYS A 80 -14.35 12.03 10.37
CA LYS A 80 -14.79 11.29 9.19
C LYS A 80 -15.96 10.33 9.40
N ASN A 81 -16.70 10.47 10.49
CA ASN A 81 -17.86 9.62 10.76
C ASN A 81 -19.12 9.94 9.93
N SER A 82 -19.06 10.81 8.91
CA SER A 82 -20.26 11.26 8.18
C SER A 82 -20.11 11.52 6.68
N GLY A 83 -18.96 11.24 6.07
CA GLY A 83 -18.71 11.49 4.64
C GLY A 83 -18.81 10.23 3.79
N ALA A 84 -19.43 10.32 2.61
CA ALA A 84 -19.36 9.25 1.61
C ALA A 84 -17.93 9.13 1.10
N LEU A 85 -17.36 7.92 1.18
CA LEU A 85 -16.03 7.62 0.65
C LEU A 85 -16.15 6.98 -0.72
N ASP A 86 -15.18 7.23 -1.59
CA ASP A 86 -14.98 6.37 -2.74
C ASP A 86 -14.54 4.98 -2.22
N VAL A 87 -15.51 4.07 -2.22
CA VAL A 87 -15.38 2.72 -1.66
C VAL A 87 -14.37 1.90 -2.46
N ASP A 88 -14.31 2.07 -3.79
CA ASP A 88 -13.41 1.31 -4.64
C ASP A 88 -11.95 1.67 -4.34
N LYS A 89 -11.69 2.97 -4.17
CA LYS A 89 -10.35 3.45 -3.80
C LYS A 89 -9.95 3.01 -2.39
N TYR A 90 -10.88 3.07 -1.44
CA TYR A 90 -10.65 2.58 -0.08
C TYR A 90 -10.29 1.09 -0.08
N ILE A 91 -11.10 0.26 -0.76
CA ILE A 91 -10.88 -1.20 -0.84
C ILE A 91 -9.55 -1.51 -1.52
N SER A 92 -9.22 -0.81 -2.61
CA SER A 92 -7.97 -1.01 -3.34
C SER A 92 -6.75 -0.81 -2.43
N VAL A 93 -6.68 0.32 -1.72
CA VAL A 93 -5.56 0.61 -0.81
C VAL A 93 -5.55 -0.33 0.40
N TYR A 94 -6.71 -0.64 0.96
CA TYR A 94 -6.82 -1.60 2.06
C TYR A 94 -6.30 -2.99 1.64
N SER A 95 -6.71 -3.47 0.46
CA SER A 95 -6.27 -4.76 -0.10
C SER A 95 -4.77 -4.77 -0.40
N GLU A 96 -4.22 -3.65 -0.89
CA GLU A 96 -2.78 -3.51 -1.09
C GLU A 96 -2.04 -3.58 0.26
N CYS A 97 -2.57 -2.93 1.29
CA CYS A 97 -1.99 -2.89 2.63
C CYS A 97 -1.88 -4.26 3.29
N ILE A 98 -2.90 -5.10 3.14
CA ILE A 98 -2.88 -6.49 3.63
C ILE A 98 -2.19 -7.47 2.67
N SER A 99 -1.74 -7.01 1.49
CA SER A 99 -1.05 -7.87 0.53
C SER A 99 0.32 -8.30 1.07
N GLY A 100 0.75 -9.53 0.73
CA GLY A 100 1.94 -10.14 1.33
C GLY A 100 3.24 -9.31 1.29
N ASN A 101 3.46 -8.46 0.29
CA ASN A 101 4.66 -7.60 0.26
C ASN A 101 4.54 -6.45 1.25
N VAL A 102 3.40 -5.75 1.25
CA VAL A 102 3.17 -4.58 2.10
C VAL A 102 2.95 -4.98 3.54
N SER A 103 2.19 -6.04 3.81
CA SER A 103 2.00 -6.58 5.16
C SER A 103 3.34 -6.94 5.79
N ASN A 104 4.26 -7.58 5.05
CA ASN A 104 5.62 -7.85 5.52
C ASN A 104 6.43 -6.59 5.86
N LYS A 105 6.21 -5.47 5.15
CA LYS A 105 6.83 -4.18 5.49
C LYS A 105 6.22 -3.59 6.76
N LEU A 106 4.90 -3.66 6.91
CA LEU A 106 4.19 -3.19 8.10
C LEU A 106 4.58 -4.00 9.34
N ILE A 107 4.76 -5.32 9.20
CA ILE A 107 5.28 -6.18 10.27
C ILE A 107 6.67 -5.72 10.72
N LYS A 108 7.55 -5.36 9.77
CA LYS A 108 8.90 -4.84 10.11
C LYS A 108 8.83 -3.49 10.81
N ILE A 109 7.93 -2.60 10.38
CA ILE A 109 7.67 -1.32 11.05
C ILE A 109 7.20 -1.57 12.48
N ALA A 110 6.17 -2.40 12.66
CA ALA A 110 5.65 -2.81 13.97
C ALA A 110 6.74 -3.35 14.90
N LYS A 111 7.56 -4.31 14.40
CA LYS A 111 8.69 -4.87 15.15
C LYS A 111 9.73 -3.82 15.52
N SER A 112 9.99 -2.83 14.65
CA SER A 112 10.94 -1.75 14.94
C SER A 112 10.48 -0.82 16.06
N HIS A 113 9.16 -0.78 16.33
CA HIS A 113 8.54 -0.05 17.44
C HIS A 113 8.27 -0.95 18.66
N GLY A 114 8.76 -2.19 18.66
CA GLY A 114 8.67 -3.10 19.81
C GLY A 114 7.38 -3.93 19.89
N MET A 115 6.55 -3.97 18.84
CA MET A 115 5.44 -4.91 18.78
C MET A 115 5.91 -6.30 18.36
N GLU A 116 5.69 -7.29 19.23
CA GLU A 116 5.81 -8.70 18.90
C GLU A 116 4.47 -9.20 18.35
N LEU A 117 4.46 -9.58 17.07
CA LEU A 117 3.27 -10.15 16.45
C LEU A 117 3.17 -11.63 16.82
N MET A 118 2.05 -12.02 17.43
CA MET A 118 1.80 -13.41 17.82
C MET A 118 1.40 -14.35 16.66
N PHE A 119 1.39 -13.84 15.43
CA PHE A 119 1.07 -14.60 14.23
C PHE A 119 2.31 -14.66 13.33
N GLU A 120 3.21 -15.60 13.63
CA GLU A 120 4.10 -16.18 12.64
C GLU A 120 3.35 -17.36 12.01
N GLU A 121 2.95 -17.25 10.74
CA GLU A 121 2.55 -18.41 9.92
C GLU A 121 3.78 -19.25 9.54
#